data_AF-A0A1C3NRK3-F1
#
_entry.id   AF-A0A1C3NRK3-F1
#
_cell.length_a   1.000
_cell.length_b   1.000
_cell.length_c   1.000
_cell.angle_alpha   90.00
_cell.angle_beta   90.00
_cell.angle_gamma   90.00
#
_symmetry.space_group_name_H-M   'P 1'
#
loop_
_entity.id
_entity.type
_entity.pdbx_description
1 polymer ?
#
loop_
_entity_poly.entity_id
_entity_poly.type
_entity_poly.pdbx_seq_one_letter_code
_entity_poly.pdbx_strand_id
1 'polypeptide(L)'
;MLRIELPWRENLVRPKRPKRPRRIPVVLSREEVSRLLAVLEAPFWLLASLPYGSGMRLLECLRLRVKNVDAERSEIVVRDGKGGQDRWVPLPLSLRDALMRQRERALLVHAADLAAGAGRVFLPHALARKYPNTDAEPGWQYLFPSARQWRDPRSGWVGRHHVSEEVLQRAVQVARRRAGIAKPATCHTLRHSFATHLLEAGNDIRTVQESLGHKDVATTQIYPQV
;
A
#
# COMPACT_ATOMS: atom_id res chain seq x y z
N MET A 1 -29.78 32.28 43.35
CA MET A 1 -28.97 31.73 42.24
C MET A 1 -29.87 30.73 41.49
N LEU A 2 -30.64 31.21 40.51
CA LEU A 2 -31.68 30.42 39.83
C LEU A 2 -31.04 29.33 38.95
N ARG A 3 -31.23 28.06 39.31
CA ARG A 3 -31.03 26.90 38.43
C ARG A 3 -32.22 26.84 37.46
N ILE A 4 -32.02 27.36 36.26
CA ILE A 4 -32.95 27.13 35.15
C ILE A 4 -32.50 25.83 34.47
N GLU A 5 -33.25 24.76 34.66
CA GLU A 5 -33.14 23.56 33.83
C GLU A 5 -33.70 23.89 32.44
N LEU A 6 -32.86 23.77 31.41
CA LEU A 6 -33.20 24.07 30.02
C LEU A 6 -33.73 22.78 29.35
N PRO A 7 -35.05 22.61 29.15
CA PRO A 7 -35.65 21.34 28.71
C PRO A 7 -35.34 20.96 27.25
N TRP A 8 -34.74 21.85 26.48
CA TRP A 8 -34.48 21.68 25.05
C TRP A 8 -33.14 21.03 24.70
N ARG A 9 -32.34 20.61 25.70
CA ARG A 9 -31.05 19.94 25.43
C ARG A 9 -31.17 18.47 24.98
N GLU A 10 -32.34 17.86 25.11
CA GLU A 10 -32.54 16.43 24.79
C GLU A 10 -32.76 16.15 23.29
N ASN A 11 -33.07 17.18 22.47
CA ASN A 11 -33.37 17.01 21.04
C ASN A 11 -32.38 17.71 20.10
N LEU A 12 -31.11 17.84 20.50
CA LEU A 12 -30.03 18.20 19.57
C LEU A 12 -29.70 17.01 18.66
N VAL A 13 -30.51 16.82 17.63
CA VAL A 13 -30.15 15.97 16.48
C VAL A 13 -28.89 16.57 15.88
N ARG A 14 -27.74 15.92 16.08
CA ARG A 14 -26.50 16.26 15.39
C ARG A 14 -26.82 16.30 13.89
N PRO A 15 -26.61 17.42 13.17
CA PRO A 15 -26.84 17.45 11.74
C PRO A 15 -26.00 16.32 11.11
N LYS A 16 -26.69 15.38 10.45
CA LYS A 16 -26.01 14.32 9.69
C LYS A 16 -25.06 15.03 8.72
N ARG A 17 -23.77 14.75 8.84
CA ARG A 17 -22.76 15.28 7.90
C ARG A 17 -23.29 15.09 6.47
N PRO A 18 -23.26 16.13 5.61
CA PRO A 18 -23.69 15.97 4.23
C PRO A 18 -22.91 14.81 3.61
N LYS A 19 -23.64 13.85 3.03
CA LYS A 19 -23.00 12.73 2.30
C LYS A 19 -22.16 13.36 1.19
N ARG A 20 -20.83 13.18 1.25
CA ARG A 20 -19.93 13.66 0.21
C ARG A 20 -20.45 13.14 -1.15
N PRO A 21 -20.51 13.97 -2.20
CA PRO A 21 -20.94 13.51 -3.52
C PRO A 21 -20.06 12.32 -3.94
N ARG A 22 -20.71 11.24 -4.38
CA ARG A 22 -20.04 10.02 -4.84
C ARG A 22 -19.21 10.39 -6.08
N ARG A 23 -17.89 10.43 -5.95
CA ARG A 23 -16.98 10.63 -7.09
C ARG A 23 -16.92 9.33 -7.88
N ILE A 24 -17.16 9.42 -9.18
CA ILE A 24 -16.98 8.29 -10.10
C ILE A 24 -15.49 7.92 -10.05
N PRO A 25 -15.13 6.65 -9.75
CA PRO A 25 -13.74 6.23 -9.73
C PRO A 25 -13.12 6.41 -11.10
N VAL A 26 -11.89 6.93 -11.14
CA VAL A 26 -11.11 6.96 -12.37
C VAL A 26 -10.52 5.57 -12.59
N VAL A 27 -10.75 5.02 -13.78
CA VAL A 27 -10.20 3.74 -14.24
C VAL A 27 -9.38 3.98 -15.51
N LEU A 28 -8.18 3.40 -15.54
CA LEU A 28 -7.31 3.37 -16.71
C LEU A 28 -7.61 2.12 -17.55
N SER A 29 -7.55 2.22 -18.87
CA SER A 29 -7.57 1.03 -19.74
C SER A 29 -6.29 0.21 -19.56
N ARG A 30 -6.30 -1.05 -20.03
CA ARG A 30 -5.12 -1.92 -19.99
C ARG A 30 -3.93 -1.32 -20.74
N GLU A 31 -4.19 -0.66 -21.87
CA GLU A 31 -3.17 0.04 -22.68
C GLU A 31 -2.63 1.27 -21.95
N GLU A 32 -3.50 2.06 -21.30
CA GLU A 32 -3.07 3.19 -20.47
C GLU A 32 -2.18 2.73 -19.30
N VAL A 33 -2.56 1.64 -18.61
CA VAL A 33 -1.73 1.06 -17.55
C VAL A 33 -0.38 0.59 -18.12
N SER A 34 -0.38 -0.14 -19.23
CA SER A 34 0.84 -0.61 -19.88
C SER A 34 1.78 0.55 -20.22
N ARG A 35 1.28 1.61 -20.87
CA ARG A 35 2.07 2.81 -21.18
C ARG A 35 2.58 3.53 -19.92
N LEU A 36 1.77 3.62 -18.87
CA LEU A 36 2.18 4.24 -17.61
C LEU A 36 3.32 3.47 -16.96
N LEU A 37 3.19 2.15 -16.87
CA LEU A 37 4.20 1.28 -16.26
C LEU A 37 5.49 1.28 -17.08
N ALA A 38 5.41 1.27 -18.42
CA ALA A 38 6.60 1.28 -19.29
C ALA A 38 7.54 2.49 -19.08
N VAL A 39 7.02 3.60 -18.54
CA VAL A 39 7.82 4.81 -18.25
C VAL A 39 8.49 4.77 -16.87
N LEU A 40 8.01 3.93 -15.96
CA LEU A 40 8.53 3.86 -14.60
C LEU A 40 9.81 3.01 -14.55
N GLU A 41 10.77 3.47 -13.76
CA GLU A 41 12.00 2.74 -13.45
C GLU A 41 11.90 2.05 -12.08
N ALA A 42 12.79 1.11 -11.80
CA ALA A 42 12.90 0.50 -10.47
C ALA A 42 13.35 1.53 -9.41
N PRO A 43 12.80 1.49 -8.18
CA PRO A 43 11.80 0.54 -7.68
C PRO A 43 10.34 0.95 -7.94
N PHE A 44 10.11 2.14 -8.51
CA PHE A 44 8.76 2.71 -8.69
C PHE A 44 7.88 1.90 -9.62
N TRP A 45 8.46 1.29 -10.66
CA TRP A 45 7.77 0.35 -11.53
C TRP A 45 7.15 -0.80 -10.75
N LEU A 46 7.90 -1.42 -9.85
CA LEU A 46 7.42 -2.56 -9.05
C LEU A 46 6.39 -2.09 -8.02
N LEU A 47 6.63 -0.93 -7.39
CA LEU A 47 5.69 -0.31 -6.44
C LEU A 47 4.36 0.11 -7.08
N ALA A 48 4.33 0.39 -8.38
CA ALA A 48 3.12 0.67 -9.14
C ALA A 48 2.47 -0.63 -9.67
N SER A 49 3.28 -1.59 -10.09
CA SER A 49 2.83 -2.86 -10.66
C SER A 49 2.19 -3.78 -9.62
N LEU A 50 2.70 -3.81 -8.39
CA LEU A 50 2.14 -4.65 -7.32
C LEU A 50 0.68 -4.30 -6.98
N PRO A 51 0.31 -3.04 -6.67
CA PRO A 51 -1.10 -2.66 -6.48
C PRO A 51 -2.00 -2.98 -7.68
N TYR A 52 -1.48 -2.87 -8.91
CA TYR A 52 -2.23 -3.21 -10.12
C TYR A 52 -2.33 -4.72 -10.38
N GLY A 53 -1.34 -5.51 -9.97
CA GLY A 53 -1.30 -6.95 -10.24
C GLY A 53 -1.91 -7.80 -9.13
N SER A 54 -1.90 -7.32 -7.88
CA SER A 54 -2.35 -8.08 -6.71
C SER A 54 -3.47 -7.41 -5.92
N GLY A 55 -3.89 -6.21 -6.33
CA GLY A 55 -4.93 -5.47 -5.61
C GLY A 55 -4.57 -5.10 -4.17
N MET A 56 -3.28 -4.92 -3.84
CA MET A 56 -2.84 -4.43 -2.52
C MET A 56 -2.91 -2.91 -2.42
N ARG A 57 -2.99 -2.35 -1.20
CA ARG A 57 -3.07 -0.89 -0.99
C ARG A 57 -1.68 -0.31 -1.12
N LEU A 58 -1.61 0.98 -1.44
CA LEU A 58 -0.32 1.67 -1.58
C LEU A 58 0.54 1.55 -0.32
N LEU A 59 -0.05 1.88 0.84
CA LEU A 59 0.66 1.77 2.12
C LEU A 59 0.98 0.33 2.51
N GLU A 60 0.16 -0.64 2.12
CA GLU A 60 0.46 -2.05 2.34
C GLU A 60 1.70 -2.45 1.53
N CYS A 61 1.76 -2.05 0.25
CA CYS A 61 2.90 -2.28 -0.63
C CYS A 61 4.18 -1.61 -0.12
N LEU A 62 4.11 -0.34 0.28
CA LEU A 62 5.27 0.40 0.80
C LEU A 62 5.80 -0.21 2.11
N ARG A 63 4.91 -0.73 2.97
CA ARG A 63 5.27 -1.28 4.27
C ARG A 63 5.65 -2.76 4.25
N LEU A 64 5.64 -3.41 3.08
CA LEU A 64 6.08 -4.80 2.95
C LEU A 64 7.47 -4.98 3.56
N ARG A 65 7.62 -6.05 4.35
CA ARG A 65 8.90 -6.50 4.87
C ARG A 65 9.45 -7.63 4.01
N VAL A 66 10.75 -7.89 4.11
CA VAL A 66 11.41 -8.99 3.39
C VAL A 66 10.72 -10.34 3.63
N LYS A 67 10.31 -10.63 4.88
CA LYS A 67 9.63 -11.87 5.24
C LYS A 67 8.19 -12.02 4.72
N ASN A 68 7.61 -10.97 4.14
CA ASN A 68 6.22 -11.00 3.67
C ASN A 68 6.09 -11.66 2.29
N VAL A 69 7.18 -11.93 1.59
CA VAL A 69 7.18 -12.50 0.24
C VAL A 69 7.50 -13.98 0.29
N ASP A 70 6.55 -14.81 -0.15
CA ASP A 70 6.73 -16.24 -0.37
C ASP A 70 6.74 -16.50 -1.88
N ALA A 71 7.95 -16.68 -2.43
CA ALA A 71 8.13 -16.88 -3.88
C ALA A 71 7.79 -18.30 -4.33
N GLU A 72 7.89 -19.29 -3.43
CA GLU A 72 7.56 -20.68 -3.73
C GLU A 72 6.05 -20.84 -3.88
N ARG A 73 5.28 -20.21 -2.98
CA ARG A 73 3.81 -20.21 -3.04
C ARG A 73 3.24 -19.16 -3.98
N SER A 74 4.07 -18.26 -4.49
CA SER A 74 3.63 -17.08 -5.27
C SER A 74 2.59 -16.25 -4.51
N GLU A 75 2.90 -15.94 -3.26
CA GLU A 75 2.03 -15.23 -2.35
C GLU A 75 2.75 -14.10 -1.61
N ILE A 76 1.99 -13.06 -1.23
CA ILE A 76 2.45 -11.99 -0.35
C ILE A 76 1.53 -11.91 0.85
N VAL A 77 2.12 -11.93 2.04
CA VAL A 77 1.40 -11.70 3.30
C VAL A 77 1.33 -10.21 3.58
N VAL A 78 0.15 -9.62 3.42
CA VAL A 78 -0.12 -8.24 3.84
C VAL A 78 -0.51 -8.25 5.32
N ARG A 79 0.34 -7.64 6.15
CA ARG A 79 0.09 -7.50 7.60
C ARG A 79 -0.58 -6.17 7.94
N ASP A 80 -1.36 -6.15 9.01
CA ASP A 80 -2.09 -4.97 9.48
C ASP A 80 -3.01 -4.34 8.40
N GLY A 81 -3.71 -5.19 7.64
CA GLY A 81 -4.70 -4.75 6.65
C GLY A 81 -5.89 -4.02 7.27
N LYS A 82 -6.85 -3.57 6.45
CA LYS A 82 -8.06 -2.87 6.92
C LYS A 82 -8.76 -3.66 8.05
N GLY A 83 -8.80 -3.06 9.24
CA GLY A 83 -9.39 -3.67 10.43
C GLY A 83 -8.44 -4.57 11.24
N GLY A 84 -7.12 -4.44 11.05
CA GLY A 84 -6.09 -5.13 11.84
C GLY A 84 -5.94 -6.62 11.52
N GLN A 85 -6.38 -7.03 10.32
CA GLN A 85 -6.33 -8.43 9.88
C GLN A 85 -5.26 -8.62 8.81
N ASP A 86 -4.50 -9.69 8.98
CA ASP A 86 -3.55 -10.16 7.99
C ASP A 86 -4.31 -10.86 6.85
N ARG A 87 -3.81 -10.74 5.62
CA ARG A 87 -4.34 -11.48 4.48
C ARG A 87 -3.26 -11.82 3.47
N TRP A 88 -3.52 -12.88 2.71
CA TRP A 88 -2.72 -13.28 1.57
C TRP A 88 -3.20 -12.54 0.33
N VAL A 89 -2.26 -12.09 -0.50
CA VAL A 89 -2.55 -11.59 -1.85
C VAL A 89 -1.66 -12.33 -2.84
N PRO A 90 -2.16 -12.64 -4.05
CA PRO A 90 -1.38 -13.35 -5.04
C PRO A 90 -0.18 -12.51 -5.49
N LEU A 91 0.98 -13.14 -5.69
CA LEU A 91 2.12 -12.57 -6.38
C LEU A 91 2.02 -12.91 -7.87
N PRO A 92 1.80 -11.92 -8.76
CA PRO A 92 1.81 -12.19 -10.19
C PRO A 92 3.15 -12.79 -10.63
N LEU A 93 3.10 -13.90 -11.37
CA LEU A 93 4.29 -14.60 -11.85
C LEU A 93 5.22 -13.69 -12.66
N SER A 94 4.66 -12.76 -13.43
CA SER A 94 5.40 -11.75 -14.19
C SER A 94 6.20 -10.77 -13.33
N LEU A 95 5.83 -10.59 -12.05
CA LEU A 95 6.53 -9.71 -11.11
C LEU A 95 7.48 -10.45 -10.18
N ARG A 96 7.43 -11.78 -10.14
CA ARG A 96 8.16 -12.61 -9.19
C ARG A 96 9.67 -12.35 -9.23
N ASP A 97 10.29 -12.43 -10.40
CA ASP A 97 11.74 -12.29 -10.52
C ASP A 97 12.21 -10.87 -10.19
N ALA A 98 11.43 -9.86 -10.57
CA ALA A 98 11.72 -8.47 -10.22
C ALA A 98 11.59 -8.23 -8.70
N LEU A 99 10.60 -8.85 -8.06
CA LEU A 99 10.41 -8.80 -6.62
C LEU A 99 11.56 -9.48 -5.87
N MET A 100 12.05 -10.62 -6.37
CA MET A 100 13.18 -11.32 -5.78
C MET A 100 14.48 -10.52 -5.91
N ARG A 101 14.75 -9.91 -7.07
CA ARG A 101 15.87 -8.97 -7.22
C ARG A 101 15.77 -7.77 -6.27
N GLN A 102 14.56 -7.25 -6.06
CA GLN A 102 14.34 -6.17 -5.10
C GLN A 102 14.57 -6.64 -3.65
N ARG A 103 14.17 -7.87 -3.31
CA ARG A 103 14.44 -8.49 -2.01
C ARG A 103 15.93 -8.61 -1.76
N GLU A 104 16.70 -9.11 -2.73
CA GLU A 104 18.16 -9.20 -2.65
C GLU A 104 18.79 -7.82 -2.47
N ARG A 105 18.35 -6.82 -3.25
CA ARG A 105 18.78 -5.43 -3.09
C ARG A 105 18.52 -4.90 -1.68
N ALA A 106 17.34 -5.16 -1.12
CA ALA A 106 17.00 -4.72 0.24
C ALA A 106 17.92 -5.36 1.29
N LEU A 107 18.24 -6.65 1.12
CA LEU A 107 19.17 -7.38 1.99
C LEU A 107 20.60 -6.84 1.89
N LEU A 108 21.07 -6.50 0.69
CA LEU A 108 22.39 -5.89 0.48
C LEU A 108 22.49 -4.52 1.13
N VAL A 109 21.46 -3.68 0.98
CA VAL A 109 21.39 -2.36 1.64
C VAL A 109 21.43 -2.52 3.15
N HIS A 110 20.66 -3.47 3.70
CA HIS A 110 20.66 -3.76 5.12
C HIS A 110 22.02 -4.24 5.63
N ALA A 111 22.67 -5.16 4.92
CA ALA A 111 24.01 -5.63 5.28
C ALA A 111 25.03 -4.49 5.31
N ALA A 112 24.97 -3.57 4.33
CA ALA A 112 25.80 -2.38 4.32
C ALA A 112 25.50 -1.42 5.48
N ASP A 113 24.23 -1.22 5.84
CA ASP A 113 23.85 -0.41 6.98
C ASP A 113 24.33 -1.02 8.31
N LEU A 114 24.22 -2.35 8.48
CA LEU A 114 24.73 -3.05 9.66
C LEU A 114 26.24 -2.89 9.80
N ALA A 115 26.99 -3.02 8.70
CA ALA A 115 28.43 -2.81 8.69
C ALA A 115 28.84 -1.38 9.08
N ALA A 116 27.96 -0.40 8.84
CA ALA A 116 28.13 0.99 9.23
C ALA A 116 27.61 1.31 10.66
N GLY A 117 27.21 0.30 11.44
CA GLY A 117 26.66 0.50 12.79
C GLY A 117 25.21 1.03 12.82
N ALA A 118 24.50 0.96 11.69
CA ALA A 118 23.08 1.28 11.55
C ALA A 118 22.25 -0.01 11.36
N GLY A 119 21.19 0.03 10.55
CA GLY A 119 20.44 -1.17 10.15
C GLY A 119 19.28 -1.55 11.07
N ARG A 120 18.91 -0.70 12.04
CA ARG A 120 17.67 -0.92 12.80
C ARG A 120 16.47 -0.44 12.02
N VAL A 121 15.31 -1.05 12.25
CA VAL A 121 14.05 -0.59 11.67
C VAL A 121 13.04 -0.20 12.73
N PHE A 122 12.25 0.82 12.44
CA PHE A 122 11.14 1.17 13.32
C PHE A 122 10.12 0.03 13.40
N LEU A 123 9.89 -0.46 14.61
CA LEU A 123 8.83 -1.38 14.97
C LEU A 123 7.82 -0.65 15.87
N PRO A 124 6.51 -0.65 15.52
CA PRO A 124 5.47 -0.11 16.39
C PRO A 124 5.51 -0.75 17.80
N HIS A 125 5.21 0.02 18.85
CA HIS A 125 5.34 -0.40 20.25
C HIS A 125 4.73 -1.78 20.58
N ALA A 126 3.58 -2.13 19.99
CA ALA A 126 2.97 -3.44 20.20
C ALA A 126 3.82 -4.58 19.60
N LEU A 127 4.39 -4.37 18.42
CA LEU A 127 5.27 -5.33 17.75
C LEU A 127 6.63 -5.43 18.44
N ALA A 128 7.22 -4.30 18.83
CA ALA A 128 8.50 -4.27 19.54
C ALA A 128 8.45 -5.02 20.87
N ARG A 129 7.31 -4.94 21.60
CA ARG A 129 7.08 -5.73 22.82
C ARG A 129 6.92 -7.22 22.55
N LYS A 130 6.23 -7.58 21.46
CA LYS A 130 5.96 -8.98 21.10
C LYS A 130 7.20 -9.69 20.53
N TYR A 131 8.06 -8.95 19.83
CA TYR A 131 9.23 -9.46 19.13
C TYR A 131 10.47 -8.59 19.46
N PRO A 132 11.03 -8.73 20.67
CA PRO A 132 12.20 -7.97 21.09
C PRO A 132 13.41 -8.30 20.21
N ASN A 133 14.28 -7.31 19.98
CA ASN A 133 15.54 -7.42 19.22
C ASN A 133 15.42 -7.84 17.74
N THR A 134 14.21 -7.86 17.19
CA THR A 134 13.97 -8.22 15.78
C THR A 134 14.13 -7.04 14.81
N ASP A 135 14.41 -5.85 15.32
CA ASP A 135 14.55 -4.62 14.54
C ASP A 135 15.79 -4.59 13.64
N ALA A 136 16.80 -5.42 13.92
CA ALA A 136 17.99 -5.60 13.09
C ALA A 136 17.93 -6.86 12.21
N GLU A 137 16.90 -7.70 12.36
CA GLU A 137 16.80 -8.94 11.59
C GLU A 137 16.48 -8.64 10.12
N PRO A 138 17.10 -9.36 9.16
CA PRO A 138 16.87 -9.13 7.73
C PRO A 138 15.40 -9.30 7.33
N GLY A 139 14.69 -10.25 7.92
CA GLY A 139 13.28 -10.52 7.61
C GLY A 139 12.34 -9.36 7.98
N TRP A 140 12.72 -8.52 8.94
CA TRP A 140 11.92 -7.39 9.41
C TRP A 140 12.22 -6.08 8.69
N GLN A 141 13.25 -6.03 7.86
CA GLN A 141 13.56 -4.85 7.06
C GLN A 141 12.51 -4.61 5.99
N TYR A 142 12.32 -3.35 5.60
CA TYR A 142 11.42 -3.01 4.51
C TYR A 142 11.94 -3.58 3.19
N LEU A 143 11.04 -4.13 2.39
CA LEU A 143 11.33 -4.62 1.03
C LEU A 143 11.70 -3.45 0.10
N PHE A 144 11.13 -2.28 0.36
CA PHE A 144 11.42 -1.04 -0.36
C PHE A 144 12.01 0.00 0.59
N PRO A 145 13.29 -0.12 0.98
CA PRO A 145 13.91 0.82 1.89
C PRO A 145 14.10 2.18 1.21
N SER A 146 13.96 3.25 2.00
CA SER A 146 14.29 4.61 1.59
C SER A 146 15.78 4.73 1.29
N ALA A 147 16.11 5.54 0.27
CA ALA A 147 17.49 5.89 -0.04
C ALA A 147 18.17 6.65 1.11
N ARG A 148 17.38 7.39 1.91
CA ARG A 148 17.88 8.14 3.07
C ARG A 148 17.68 7.34 4.35
N GLN A 149 18.70 7.36 5.19
CA GLN A 149 18.60 6.88 6.56
C GLN A 149 17.80 7.89 7.40
N TRP A 150 17.08 7.36 8.38
CA TRP A 150 16.42 8.10 9.43
C TRP A 150 17.17 7.87 10.74
N ARG A 151 17.24 8.91 11.55
CA ARG A 151 17.77 8.85 12.92
C ARG A 151 16.63 9.13 13.88
N ASP A 152 16.40 8.20 14.81
CA ASP A 152 15.44 8.41 15.88
C ASP A 152 15.95 9.51 16.83
N PRO A 153 15.22 10.62 17.00
CA PRO A 153 15.63 11.68 17.92
C PRO A 153 15.62 11.25 19.39
N ARG A 154 14.90 10.17 19.75
CA ARG A 154 14.78 9.71 21.15
C ARG A 154 15.84 8.68 21.52
N SER A 155 16.01 7.65 20.69
CA SER A 155 16.94 6.54 20.96
C SER A 155 18.32 6.72 20.32
N GLY A 156 18.45 7.64 19.35
CA GLY A 156 19.66 7.81 18.55
C GLY A 156 19.86 6.74 17.48
N TRP A 157 18.99 5.72 17.40
CA TRP A 157 19.08 4.63 16.44
C TRP A 157 19.02 5.14 15.01
N VAL A 158 19.86 4.55 14.15
CA VAL A 158 19.91 4.86 12.73
C VAL A 158 19.37 3.67 11.95
N GLY A 159 18.46 3.98 11.03
CA GLY A 159 17.70 2.99 10.30
C GLY A 159 17.20 3.48 8.97
N ARG A 160 16.40 2.66 8.28
CA ARG A 160 15.69 3.07 7.07
C ARG A 160 14.20 2.90 7.23
N HIS A 161 13.44 3.93 6.86
CA HIS A 161 12.01 3.78 6.60
C HIS A 161 11.77 3.19 5.22
N HIS A 162 10.52 2.88 4.89
CA HIS A 162 10.14 2.58 3.52
C HIS A 162 10.24 3.82 2.62
N VAL A 163 10.25 3.61 1.30
CA VAL A 163 10.08 4.69 0.31
C VAL A 163 8.88 5.56 0.67
N SER A 164 9.03 6.88 0.58
CA SER A 164 7.93 7.81 0.88
C SER A 164 6.82 7.69 -0.15
N GLU A 165 5.58 7.76 0.32
CA GLU A 165 4.39 7.82 -0.53
C GLU A 165 4.46 8.99 -1.52
N GLU A 166 4.92 10.15 -1.07
CA GLU A 166 5.01 11.36 -1.91
C GLU A 166 5.96 11.17 -3.09
N VAL A 167 7.08 10.48 -2.87
CA VAL A 167 8.07 10.21 -3.91
C VAL A 167 7.46 9.29 -4.97
N LEU A 168 6.76 8.24 -4.56
CA LEU A 168 6.07 7.34 -5.48
C LEU A 168 4.93 8.05 -6.22
N GLN A 169 4.11 8.84 -5.52
CA GLN A 169 3.05 9.62 -6.16
C GLN A 169 3.63 10.58 -7.21
N ARG A 170 4.74 11.27 -6.90
CA ARG A 170 5.42 12.16 -7.85
C ARG A 170 5.95 11.40 -9.06
N ALA A 171 6.58 10.24 -8.85
CA ALA A 171 7.04 9.38 -9.94
C ALA A 171 5.89 8.97 -10.87
N VAL A 172 4.76 8.54 -10.31
CA VAL A 172 3.55 8.18 -11.07
C VAL A 172 2.98 9.40 -11.82
N GLN A 173 2.98 10.59 -11.22
CA GLN A 173 2.52 11.80 -11.93
C GLN A 173 3.43 12.19 -13.10
N VAL A 174 4.74 12.03 -12.96
CA VAL A 174 5.70 12.25 -14.06
C VAL A 174 5.47 11.22 -15.16
N ALA A 175 5.35 9.94 -14.81
CA ALA A 175 5.08 8.85 -15.75
C ALA A 175 3.75 9.06 -16.50
N ARG A 176 2.68 9.44 -15.78
CA ARG A 176 1.37 9.76 -16.36
C ARG A 176 1.46 10.81 -17.47
N ARG A 177 2.18 11.92 -17.20
CA ARG A 177 2.36 13.00 -18.19
C ARG A 177 3.15 12.52 -19.40
N ARG A 178 4.24 11.80 -19.18
CA ARG A 178 5.09 11.24 -20.25
C ARG A 178 4.36 10.19 -21.10
N ALA A 179 3.47 9.41 -20.49
CA ALA A 179 2.65 8.41 -21.15
C ALA A 179 1.44 9.00 -21.91
N GLY A 180 1.27 10.33 -21.91
CA GLY A 180 0.17 11.01 -22.59
C GLY A 180 -1.20 10.75 -21.98
N ILE A 181 -1.28 10.43 -20.68
CA ILE A 181 -2.55 10.06 -20.03
C ILE A 181 -3.24 11.30 -19.47
N ALA A 182 -4.35 11.70 -20.09
CA ALA A 182 -5.13 12.86 -19.69
C ALA A 182 -5.85 12.66 -18.34
N LYS A 183 -6.37 11.45 -18.08
CA LYS A 183 -7.08 11.09 -16.84
C LYS A 183 -6.22 11.40 -15.61
N PRO A 184 -6.78 11.87 -14.48
CA PRO A 184 -6.02 12.20 -13.27
C PRO A 184 -5.61 10.93 -12.49
N ALA A 185 -4.75 10.12 -13.11
CA ALA A 185 -4.29 8.86 -12.56
C ALA A 185 -3.36 9.06 -11.36
N THR A 186 -3.56 8.24 -10.35
CA THR A 186 -2.73 8.13 -9.13
C THR A 186 -2.44 6.67 -8.82
N CYS A 187 -1.64 6.40 -7.80
CA CYS A 187 -1.43 5.03 -7.30
C CYS A 187 -2.75 4.33 -6.90
N HIS A 188 -3.75 5.10 -6.42
CA HIS A 188 -5.07 4.56 -6.09
C HIS A 188 -5.86 4.17 -7.35
N THR A 189 -5.68 4.91 -8.44
CA THR A 189 -6.27 4.61 -9.76
C THR A 189 -5.80 3.26 -10.28
N LEU A 190 -4.53 2.90 -10.09
CA LEU A 190 -3.99 1.59 -10.50
C LEU A 190 -4.73 0.43 -9.81
N ARG A 191 -4.90 0.53 -8.49
CA ARG A 191 -5.67 -0.47 -7.73
C ARG A 191 -7.14 -0.53 -8.14
N HIS A 192 -7.77 0.62 -8.41
CA HIS A 192 -9.15 0.64 -8.91
C HIS A 192 -9.25 -0.01 -10.30
N SER A 193 -8.28 0.26 -11.18
CA SER A 193 -8.23 -0.32 -12.51
C SER A 193 -8.07 -1.84 -12.45
N PHE A 194 -7.25 -2.37 -11.53
CA PHE A 194 -7.16 -3.81 -11.28
C PHE A 194 -8.52 -4.43 -10.94
N ALA A 195 -9.25 -3.84 -9.99
CA ALA A 195 -10.54 -4.35 -9.56
C ALA A 195 -11.56 -4.35 -10.70
N THR A 196 -11.63 -3.26 -11.46
CA THR A 196 -12.51 -3.16 -12.63
C THR A 196 -12.12 -4.17 -13.71
N HIS A 197 -10.83 -4.30 -14.03
CA HIS A 197 -10.34 -5.25 -15.03
C HIS A 197 -10.57 -6.72 -14.64
N LEU A 198 -10.61 -7.05 -13.35
CA LEU A 198 -10.99 -8.38 -12.89
C LEU A 198 -12.48 -8.66 -13.12
N LEU A 199 -13.34 -7.70 -12.81
CA LEU A 199 -14.79 -7.81 -13.05
C LEU A 199 -15.10 -7.92 -14.55
N GLU A 200 -14.46 -7.08 -15.39
CA GLU A 200 -14.59 -7.14 -16.85
C GLU A 200 -14.10 -8.47 -17.44
N ALA A 201 -13.14 -9.13 -16.78
CA ALA A 201 -12.67 -10.46 -17.17
C ALA A 201 -13.59 -11.60 -16.68
N GLY A 202 -14.75 -11.29 -16.10
CA GLY A 202 -15.74 -12.26 -15.65
C GLY A 202 -15.47 -12.87 -14.27
N ASN A 203 -14.57 -12.31 -13.47
CA ASN A 203 -14.34 -12.80 -12.10
C ASN A 203 -15.50 -12.40 -11.19
N ASP A 204 -15.88 -13.32 -10.29
CA ASP A 204 -16.93 -13.04 -9.32
C ASP A 204 -16.54 -11.90 -8.36
N ILE A 205 -17.55 -11.13 -7.95
CA ILE A 205 -17.38 -9.97 -7.08
C ILE A 205 -16.79 -10.37 -5.71
N ARG A 206 -16.98 -11.62 -5.26
CA ARG A 206 -16.35 -12.14 -4.03
C ARG A 206 -14.85 -12.35 -4.21
N THR A 207 -14.41 -12.89 -5.35
CA THR A 207 -12.98 -13.04 -5.69
C THR A 207 -12.28 -11.67 -5.74
N VAL A 208 -12.96 -10.65 -6.27
CA VAL A 208 -12.47 -9.26 -6.28
C VAL A 208 -12.44 -8.67 -4.86
N GLN A 209 -13.44 -8.96 -4.01
CA GLN A 209 -13.46 -8.51 -2.61
C GLN A 209 -12.33 -9.09 -1.77
N GLU A 210 -12.08 -10.39 -1.89
CA GLU A 210 -11.02 -11.10 -1.19
C GLU A 210 -9.65 -10.53 -1.56
N SER A 211 -9.39 -10.38 -2.86
CA SER A 211 -8.15 -9.78 -3.39
C SER A 211 -7.93 -8.35 -2.86
N LEU A 212 -9.00 -7.57 -2.73
CA LEU A 212 -8.92 -6.19 -2.22
C LEU A 212 -8.92 -6.10 -0.68
N GLY A 213 -9.21 -7.18 0.05
CA GLY A 213 -9.31 -7.15 1.52
C GLY A 213 -10.35 -6.15 2.01
N HIS A 214 -11.55 -6.18 1.43
CA HIS A 214 -12.68 -5.37 1.87
C HIS A 214 -13.55 -6.16 2.86
N LYS A 215 -13.72 -5.65 4.08
CA LYS A 215 -14.68 -6.21 5.08
C LYS A 215 -16.15 -5.95 4.74
N ASP A 216 -16.45 -5.12 3.74
CA ASP A 216 -17.81 -4.68 3.42
C ASP A 216 -18.01 -4.58 1.91
N VAL A 217 -19.04 -5.28 1.43
CA VAL A 217 -19.48 -5.40 0.02
C VAL A 217 -19.82 -4.04 -0.59
N ALA A 218 -20.24 -3.07 0.23
CA ALA A 218 -20.54 -1.71 -0.21
C ALA A 218 -19.32 -0.96 -0.79
N THR A 219 -18.09 -1.37 -0.43
CA THR A 219 -16.86 -0.77 -0.99
C THR A 219 -16.50 -1.32 -2.38
N THR A 220 -17.08 -2.46 -2.75
CA THR A 220 -16.89 -3.12 -4.05
C THR A 220 -18.05 -2.83 -5.00
N GLN A 221 -19.23 -2.47 -4.48
CA GLN A 221 -20.35 -1.95 -5.29
C GLN A 221 -20.11 -0.54 -5.89
N ILE A 222 -18.94 0.07 -5.64
CA ILE A 222 -18.53 1.33 -6.27
C ILE A 222 -17.90 1.07 -7.66
N TYR A 223 -17.58 -0.19 -8.00
CA TYR A 223 -17.18 -0.55 -9.35
C TYR A 223 -18.39 -0.57 -10.27
N PRO A 224 -18.31 0.04 -11.46
CA PRO A 224 -19.49 0.20 -12.29
C PRO A 224 -19.98 -1.18 -12.74
N GLN A 225 -21.27 -1.42 -12.50
CA GLN A 225 -22.07 -2.17 -13.44
C GLN A 225 -21.96 -1.39 -14.76
N VAL A 226 -21.21 -1.94 -15.71
CA VAL A 226 -21.24 -1.53 -17.12
C VAL A 226 -22.11 -2.52 -17.84
#